data_AF-A0A7Y1SXH9-F1
#
_entry.id   AF-A0A7Y1SXH9-F1
#
_cell.length_a   1.000
_cell.length_b   1.000
_cell.length_c   1.000
_cell.angle_alpha   90.00
_cell.angle_beta   90.00
_cell.angle_gamma   90.00
#
_symmetry.space_group_name_H-M   'P 1'
#
loop_
_entity.id
_entity.type
_entity.pdbx_description
1 polymer ?
#
loop_
_entity_poly.entity_id
_entity_poly.type
_entity_poly.pdbx_seq_one_letter_code
_entity_poly.pdbx_strand_id
1 'polypeptide(L)' 'MTFILISNDDGIDSPALPPLARAMATVADRVEVVVPDGERSWISKAITRFDDIRVQQVTIEAIP' A
#
# COMPACT_ATOMS: atom_id res chain seq x y z
N MET A 1 -3.05 -14.34 -15.73
CA MET A 1 -2.15 -13.68 -14.78
C MET A 1 -2.90 -12.52 -14.15
N THR A 2 -3.32 -12.67 -12.91
CA THR A 2 -4.05 -11.66 -12.13
C THR A 2 -3.05 -10.85 -11.31
N PHE A 3 -3.10 -9.53 -11.45
CA PHE A 3 -2.29 -8.59 -10.69
C PHE A 3 -3.18 -7.73 -9.79
N ILE A 4 -2.82 -7.62 -8.51
CA ILE A 4 -3.51 -6.78 -7.52
C ILE A 4 -2.52 -5.75 -6.95
N LEU A 5 -2.89 -4.48 -7.02
CA LEU A 5 -2.23 -3.39 -6.30
C LEU A 5 -3.05 -3.04 -5.06
N ILE A 6 -2.41 -3.09 -3.90
CA ILE A 6 -2.99 -2.72 -2.61
C ILE A 6 -2.48 -1.34 -2.22
N SER A 7 -3.42 -0.47 -1.83
CA SER A 7 -3.14 0.85 -1.28
C SER A 7 -4.13 1.15 -0.15
N ASN A 8 -3.83 2.14 0.68
CA ASN A 8 -4.68 2.64 1.76
C ASN A 8 -4.38 4.12 2.03
N ASP A 9 -5.19 4.75 2.86
CA ASP A 9 -4.94 6.08 3.44
C ASP A 9 -4.41 6.02 4.88
N ASP A 10 -4.61 4.91 5.61
CA ASP A 10 -4.03 4.71 6.95
C ASP A 10 -2.48 4.75 6.96
N GLY A 11 -1.85 4.44 5.83
CA GLY A 11 -0.39 4.42 5.64
C GLY A 11 0.27 3.07 5.90
N ILE A 12 1.61 3.08 5.85
CA ILE A 12 2.50 1.93 5.95
C ILE A 12 2.36 1.12 7.25
N ASP A 13 2.07 1.79 8.36
CA ASP A 13 1.95 1.16 9.69
C ASP A 13 0.52 0.65 9.98
N SER A 14 -0.38 0.67 8.99
CA SER A 14 -1.75 0.21 9.17
C SER A 14 -1.77 -1.28 9.58
N PRO A 15 -2.41 -1.64 10.72
CA PRO A 15 -2.47 -3.02 11.17
C PRO A 15 -3.31 -3.91 10.24
N ALA A 16 -4.14 -3.31 9.38
CA ALA A 16 -4.94 -4.02 8.38
C ALA A 16 -4.14 -4.37 7.12
N LEU A 17 -3.01 -3.72 6.87
CA LEU A 17 -2.24 -3.89 5.63
C LEU A 17 -1.62 -5.29 5.50
N PRO A 18 -0.90 -5.84 6.50
CA PRO A 18 -0.35 -7.18 6.40
C PRO A 18 -1.38 -8.32 6.20
N PRO A 19 -2.49 -8.40 6.97
CA PRO A 19 -3.46 -9.47 6.74
C PRO A 19 -4.17 -9.36 5.38
N LEU A 20 -4.42 -8.14 4.88
CA LEU A 20 -4.98 -7.96 3.53
C LEU A 20 -4.03 -8.43 2.44
N ALA A 21 -2.75 -8.04 2.52
CA ALA A 21 -1.74 -8.45 1.54
C ALA A 21 -1.59 -9.98 1.49
N ARG A 22 -1.53 -10.64 2.65
CA ARG A 22 -1.50 -12.11 2.73
C ARG A 22 -2.74 -12.76 2.13
N ALA A 23 -3.93 -12.23 2.42
CA ALA A 23 -5.17 -12.77 1.85
C ALA A 23 -5.19 -12.64 0.32
N MET A 24 -4.80 -11.48 -0.22
CA MET A 24 -4.77 -11.25 -1.67
C MET A 24 -3.73 -12.11 -2.40
N ALA A 25 -2.59 -12.40 -1.75
CA ALA A 25 -1.57 -13.28 -2.30
C ALA A 25 -2.05 -14.72 -2.53
N THR A 26 -3.17 -15.14 -1.91
CA THR A 26 -3.77 -16.46 -2.15
C THR A 26 -4.67 -16.53 -3.39
N VAL A 27 -5.04 -15.38 -3.97
CA VAL A 27 -6.02 -15.30 -5.07
C VAL A 27 -5.47 -14.61 -6.33
N ALA A 28 -4.28 -14.01 -6.27
CA ALA A 28 -3.63 -13.34 -7.39
C ALA A 28 -2.24 -13.91 -7.65
N ASP A 29 -1.82 -13.88 -8.93
CA ASP A 29 -0.49 -14.31 -9.35
C ASP A 29 0.60 -13.32 -8.93
N ARG A 30 0.23 -12.03 -8.77
CA ARG A 30 1.13 -10.96 -8.29
C ARG A 30 0.35 -10.00 -7.41
N VAL A 31 0.93 -9.66 -6.27
CA VAL A 31 0.45 -8.63 -5.35
C VAL A 31 1.55 -7.59 -5.17
N GLU A 32 1.20 -6.31 -5.26
CA GLU A 32 2.06 -5.21 -4.87
C GLU A 32 1.39 -4.32 -3.84
N VAL A 33 2.17 -3.81 -2.90
CA VAL A 33 1.71 -2.89 -1.87
C VAL A 33 2.40 -1.56 -2.07
N VAL A 34 1.63 -0.51 -2.31
CA VAL A 34 2.12 0.86 -2.42
C VAL A 34 1.20 1.76 -1.62
N VAL A 35 1.72 2.28 -0.51
CA VAL A 35 0.96 3.05 0.48
C VAL A 35 1.72 4.31 0.87
N PRO A 36 1.04 5.34 1.40
CA PRO A 36 1.71 6.49 2.01
C PRO A 36 2.63 6.08 3.17
N ASP A 37 3.67 6.88 3.41
CA ASP A 37 4.63 6.70 4.50
C ASP A 37 4.06 7.02 5.90
N GLY A 38 2.78 7.39 5.99
CA GLY A 38 2.03 7.64 7.21
C GLY A 38 0.57 7.99 6.90
N GLU A 39 -0.23 8.27 7.92
CA GLU A 39 -1.67 8.50 7.76
C GLU A 39 -1.98 9.68 6.81
N ARG A 40 -2.95 9.46 5.92
CA ARG A 40 -3.51 10.39 4.92
C ARG A 40 -5.04 10.34 4.91
N SER A 41 -5.66 9.94 6.02
CA SER A 41 -7.11 9.93 6.20
C SER A 41 -7.73 11.30 5.90
N TRP A 42 -8.97 11.31 5.38
CA TRP A 42 -9.78 12.51 5.16
C TRP A 42 -9.27 13.52 4.11
N ILE A 43 -8.28 13.18 3.28
CA ILE A 43 -7.79 14.08 2.21
C ILE A 43 -8.52 13.92 0.87
N SER A 44 -9.54 13.07 0.80
CA SER A 44 -10.29 12.76 -0.43
C SER A 44 -9.36 12.26 -1.55
N LYS A 45 -9.48 12.82 -2.76
CA LYS A 45 -8.65 12.49 -3.94
C LYS A 45 -7.54 13.51 -4.17
N ALA A 46 -7.00 14.11 -3.11
CA ALA A 46 -5.87 15.02 -3.22
C ALA A 46 -4.67 14.31 -3.88
N ILE A 47 -3.96 15.04 -4.73
CA ILE A 47 -2.75 14.55 -5.40
C ILE A 47 -1.65 15.59 -5.26
N THR A 48 -0.41 15.14 -5.05
CA THR A 48 0.77 16.00 -5.09
C THR A 48 0.99 16.45 -6.54
N ARG A 49 0.93 17.76 -6.81
CA ARG A 49 1.02 18.32 -8.18
C ARG A 49 2.29 19.13 -8.46
N PHE A 50 2.86 19.73 -7.44
CA PHE A 50 3.92 20.73 -7.59
C PHE A 50 5.24 20.32 -6.94
N ASP A 51 5.22 19.21 -6.19
CA ASP A 51 6.39 18.64 -5.53
C ASP A 51 6.66 17.23 -6.05
N ASP A 52 7.92 16.80 -5.94
CA ASP A 52 8.32 15.44 -6.29
C ASP A 52 7.78 14.42 -5.28
N ILE A 53 7.36 13.26 -5.78
CA ILE A 53 7.02 12.11 -4.94
C ILE A 53 8.26 11.26 -4.74
N ARG A 54 8.62 11.02 -3.48
CA ARG A 54 9.70 10.10 -3.11
C ARG A 54 9.12 8.74 -2.78
N VAL A 55 9.79 7.68 -3.24
CA VAL A 55 9.41 6.30 -2.98
C VAL A 55 10.56 5.61 -2.29
N GLN A 56 10.25 4.84 -1.25
CA GLN A 56 11.19 3.97 -0.58
C GLN A 56 10.64 2.53 -0.61
N GLN A 57 11.46 1.60 -1.08
CA GLN A 57 11.17 0.19 -0.94
C GLN A 57 11.59 -0.26 0.46
N VAL A 58 10.68 -0.90 1.17
CA VAL A 58 10.93 -1.45 2.52
C VAL A 58 10.55 -2.93 2.55
N THR A 59 11.12 -3.66 3.51
CA THR A 59 10.72 -5.03 3.82
C THR A 59 9.92 -5.02 5.11
N ILE A 60 8.68 -5.48 5.04
CA ILE A 60 7.82 -5.71 6.21
C ILE A 60 7.65 -7.22 6.31
N GLU A 61 8.19 -7.84 7.36
CA GLU A 61 8.19 -9.31 7.52
C GLU A 61 6.79 -9.93 7.43
N ALA A 62 5.76 -9.17 7.78
CA ALA A 62 4.37 -9.60 7.76
C ALA A 62 3.70 -9.53 6.37
N ILE A 63 4.34 -8.95 5.36
CA ILE A 63 3.85 -8.80 3.99
C ILE A 63 4.65 -9.73 3.07
N PRO A 64 3.98 -10.60 2.27
CA PRO A 64 4.65 -11.58 1.40
C PRO A 64 5.36 -10.95 0.20
#